data_AF-A0A964TAA4-F1
#
_entry.id   AF-A0A964TAA4-F1
#
_cell.length_a   1.000
_cell.length_b   1.000
_cell.length_c   1.000
_cell.angle_alpha   90.00
_cell.angle_beta   90.00
_cell.angle_gamma   90.00
#
_symmetry.space_group_name_H-M   'P 1'
#
loop_
_entity.id
_entity.type
_entity.pdbx_description
1 polymer ?
#
loop_
_entity_poly.entity_id
_entity_poly.type
_entity_poly.pdbx_seq_one_letter_code
_entity_poly.pdbx_strand_id
1 'polypeptide(L)'
;MKNILSFRFFAIVLLFVSIAACSSEDGADGANGRDGIDGTDGTNGLNSLITTLIEQPGENCSNGGYKIEVGQDINDNGQLEASEVDATEFLCNGDASGLPFLSYVSLINQTGTQDPTSTVLENTLGLSIVWTRESQGKYVGSLDSNIDIGKTVIFYTTPTTHTGVRGEIVGDNEVRIELQNGTNAFADDFSNLSFELREYE
;
A
#
# COMPACT_ATOMS: atom_id res chain seq x y z
N MET A 1 -26.62 -46.77 -110.03
CA MET A 1 -25.73 -45.61 -109.77
C MET A 1 -26.08 -45.01 -108.41
N LYS A 2 -25.10 -45.05 -107.51
CA LYS A 2 -24.90 -44.37 -106.20
C LYS A 2 -26.11 -43.80 -105.43
N ASN A 3 -26.31 -44.41 -104.25
CA ASN A 3 -26.99 -43.90 -103.06
C ASN A 3 -26.55 -42.47 -102.71
N ILE A 4 -27.46 -41.50 -102.81
CA ILE A 4 -27.27 -40.10 -102.35
C ILE A 4 -28.17 -39.77 -101.15
N LEU A 5 -29.05 -40.70 -100.74
CA LEU A 5 -30.04 -40.49 -99.68
C LEU A 5 -29.50 -40.60 -98.24
N SER A 6 -28.21 -40.89 -98.04
CA SER A 6 -27.65 -41.25 -96.72
C SER A 6 -26.74 -40.20 -96.06
N PHE A 7 -26.46 -39.06 -96.70
CA PHE A 7 -25.51 -38.06 -96.16
C PHE A 7 -26.17 -36.74 -95.76
N ARG A 8 -27.31 -36.38 -96.37
CA ARG A 8 -28.00 -35.11 -96.08
C ARG A 8 -28.91 -35.14 -94.85
N PHE A 9 -29.39 -36.33 -94.46
CA PHE A 9 -30.20 -36.51 -93.26
C PHE A 9 -29.35 -36.45 -91.97
N PHE A 10 -28.11 -36.94 -92.03
CA PHE A 10 -27.19 -36.96 -90.88
C PHE A 10 -26.63 -35.56 -90.54
N ALA A 11 -26.41 -34.73 -91.57
CA ALA A 11 -25.95 -33.35 -91.39
C ALA A 11 -27.02 -32.41 -90.79
N ILE A 12 -28.31 -32.67 -91.03
CA ILE A 12 -29.42 -31.86 -90.50
C ILE A 12 -29.76 -32.29 -89.07
N VAL A 13 -29.63 -33.58 -88.72
CA VAL A 13 -29.81 -34.07 -87.34
C VAL A 13 -28.69 -33.56 -86.42
N LEU A 14 -27.46 -33.40 -86.91
CA LEU A 14 -26.36 -32.75 -86.16
C LEU A 14 -26.53 -31.23 -86.00
N LEU A 15 -27.28 -30.55 -86.89
CA LEU A 15 -27.55 -29.12 -86.83
C LEU A 15 -28.73 -28.75 -85.92
N PHE A 16 -29.63 -29.71 -85.63
CA PHE A 16 -30.75 -29.50 -84.69
C PHE A 16 -30.39 -29.80 -83.23
N VAL A 17 -29.31 -30.55 -82.97
CA VAL A 17 -28.85 -30.86 -81.60
C VAL A 17 -28.04 -29.71 -80.97
N SER A 18 -27.61 -28.72 -81.76
CA SER A 18 -26.82 -27.57 -81.28
C SER A 18 -27.65 -26.36 -80.81
N ILE A 19 -28.98 -26.39 -80.88
CA ILE A 19 -29.85 -25.22 -80.60
C ILE A 19 -30.64 -25.37 -79.27
N ALA A 20 -30.49 -26.48 -78.53
CA ALA A 20 -31.21 -26.70 -77.27
C ALA A 20 -30.45 -26.25 -76.00
N ALA A 21 -29.56 -25.25 -76.09
CA ALA A 21 -28.71 -24.83 -74.96
C ALA A 21 -28.90 -23.36 -74.51
N CYS A 22 -30.01 -22.72 -74.87
CA CYS A 22 -30.39 -21.44 -74.25
C CYS A 22 -31.58 -21.67 -73.31
N SER A 23 -31.31 -22.07 -72.07
CA SER A 23 -32.25 -21.87 -70.97
C SER A 23 -32.27 -20.38 -70.60
N SER A 24 -33.45 -19.83 -70.31
CA SER A 24 -33.62 -18.48 -69.75
C SER A 24 -33.40 -18.52 -68.23
N GLU A 25 -32.18 -18.87 -67.81
CA GLU A 25 -31.78 -18.80 -66.41
C GLU A 25 -31.11 -17.45 -66.20
N ASP A 26 -31.78 -16.55 -65.46
CA ASP A 26 -31.13 -15.36 -64.95
C ASP A 26 -29.90 -15.81 -64.14
N GLY A 27 -28.75 -15.19 -64.40
CA GLY A 27 -27.51 -15.53 -63.69
C GLY A 27 -27.70 -15.36 -62.18
N ALA A 28 -27.25 -16.34 -61.40
CA ALA A 28 -27.30 -16.25 -59.95
C ALA A 28 -26.56 -14.98 -59.46
N ASP A 29 -27.14 -14.31 -58.48
CA ASP A 29 -26.51 -13.14 -57.85
C ASP A 29 -25.11 -13.49 -57.34
N GLY A 30 -24.19 -12.52 -57.45
CA GLY A 30 -22.85 -12.66 -56.91
C GLY A 30 -22.88 -12.88 -55.40
N ALA A 31 -21.94 -13.68 -54.90
CA ALA A 31 -21.78 -13.86 -53.45
C ALA A 31 -21.53 -12.50 -52.78
N ASN A 32 -22.11 -12.32 -51.58
CA ASN A 32 -21.85 -11.14 -50.76
C ASN A 32 -20.34 -10.98 -50.50
N GLY A 33 -19.91 -9.72 -50.35
CA GLY A 33 -18.56 -9.42 -49.88
C GLY A 33 -18.30 -10.02 -48.51
N ARG A 34 -17.03 -10.34 -48.22
CA ARG A 34 -16.62 -10.76 -46.88
C ARG A 34 -16.74 -9.58 -45.92
N ASP A 35 -17.11 -9.86 -44.68
CA ASP A 35 -17.06 -8.89 -43.60
C ASP A 35 -15.64 -8.33 -43.43
N GLY A 36 -15.56 -7.09 -42.96
CA GLY A 36 -14.29 -6.48 -42.57
C GLY A 36 -13.66 -7.20 -41.38
N ILE A 37 -12.36 -7.01 -41.19
CA ILE A 37 -11.66 -7.49 -40.01
C ILE A 37 -11.95 -6.52 -38.86
N ASP A 38 -12.22 -7.04 -37.67
CA ASP A 38 -12.36 -6.25 -36.46
C ASP A 38 -11.10 -5.39 -36.20
N GLY A 39 -11.30 -4.23 -35.56
CA GLY A 39 -10.19 -3.41 -35.09
C GLY A 39 -9.40 -4.12 -33.99
N THR A 40 -8.15 -3.67 -33.78
CA THR A 40 -7.37 -4.11 -32.61
C THR A 40 -7.88 -3.45 -31.34
N ASP A 41 -7.77 -4.16 -30.21
CA ASP A 41 -8.04 -3.59 -28.90
C ASP A 41 -7.13 -2.38 -28.61
N GLY A 42 -7.63 -1.45 -27.80
CA GLY A 42 -6.84 -0.32 -27.28
C GLY A 42 -5.82 -0.77 -26.23
N THR A 43 -4.89 0.12 -25.88
CA THR A 43 -3.95 -0.13 -24.77
C THR A 43 -4.66 -0.05 -23.43
N ASN A 44 -4.20 -0.85 -22.46
CA ASN A 44 -4.64 -0.70 -21.07
C ASN A 44 -4.27 0.70 -20.54
N GLY A 45 -5.08 1.23 -19.62
CA GLY A 45 -4.77 2.46 -18.90
C GLY A 45 -3.70 2.25 -17.81
N LEU A 46 -3.20 3.35 -17.24
CA LEU A 46 -2.29 3.31 -16.09
C LEU A 46 -3.01 2.86 -14.82
N ASN A 47 -2.26 2.28 -13.88
CA ASN A 47 -2.78 1.95 -12.56
C ASN A 47 -2.93 3.21 -11.71
N SER A 48 -3.99 3.29 -10.92
CA SER A 48 -4.10 4.28 -9.84
C SER A 48 -3.68 3.64 -8.53
N LEU A 49 -2.73 4.27 -7.85
CA LEU A 49 -2.21 3.80 -6.57
C LEU A 49 -2.67 4.72 -5.44
N ILE A 50 -2.82 4.11 -4.26
CA ILE A 50 -3.13 4.79 -3.01
C ILE A 50 -2.07 4.35 -2.01
N THR A 51 -1.42 5.31 -1.36
CA THR A 51 -0.52 5.03 -0.25
C THR A 51 -1.00 5.77 1.00
N THR A 52 -0.82 5.13 2.15
CA THR A 52 -1.17 5.70 3.45
C THR A 52 0.07 5.77 4.31
N LEU A 53 0.41 6.97 4.76
CA LEU A 53 1.51 7.22 5.69
C LEU A 53 0.94 7.67 7.03
N ILE A 54 1.66 7.40 8.10
CA ILE A 54 1.30 7.91 9.43
C ILE A 54 1.56 9.42 9.45
N GLU A 55 0.54 10.21 9.78
CA GLU A 55 0.67 11.65 10.03
C GLU A 55 0.91 11.87 11.53
N GLN A 56 2.02 12.52 11.87
CA GLN A 56 2.34 12.85 13.25
C GLN A 56 1.49 14.03 13.75
N PRO A 57 1.25 14.14 15.07
CA PRO A 57 0.67 15.35 15.65
C PRO A 57 1.42 16.61 15.21
N GLY A 58 0.69 17.56 14.62
CA GLY A 58 1.31 18.75 14.01
C GLY A 58 0.33 19.64 13.27
N GLU A 59 0.84 20.35 12.26
CA GLU A 59 0.10 21.37 11.51
C GLU A 59 -1.12 20.81 10.76
N ASN A 60 -1.01 19.60 10.18
CA ASN A 60 -2.11 19.01 9.42
C ASN A 60 -3.15 18.32 10.33
N CYS A 61 -2.69 17.63 11.38
CA CYS A 61 -3.55 16.94 12.34
C CYS A 61 -3.05 17.13 13.76
N SER A 62 -3.81 17.84 14.60
CA SER A 62 -3.40 18.13 15.99
C SER A 62 -3.19 16.88 16.85
N ASN A 63 -3.90 15.79 16.55
CA ASN A 63 -3.81 14.50 17.26
C ASN A 63 -3.20 13.39 16.39
N GLY A 64 -2.46 13.77 15.32
CA GLY A 64 -1.97 12.85 14.31
C GLY A 64 -3.11 12.17 13.53
N GLY A 65 -2.75 11.19 12.72
CA GLY A 65 -3.70 10.45 11.89
C GLY A 65 -3.01 9.73 10.75
N TYR A 66 -3.64 9.76 9.58
CA TYR A 66 -3.08 9.22 8.35
C TYR A 66 -3.06 10.27 7.24
N LYS A 67 -1.94 10.36 6.54
CA LYS A 67 -1.81 11.04 5.25
C LYS A 67 -2.10 10.03 4.15
N ILE A 68 -3.05 10.36 3.28
CA ILE A 68 -3.48 9.53 2.15
C ILE A 68 -3.02 10.25 0.88
N GLU A 69 -2.18 9.59 0.09
CA GLU A 69 -1.76 10.09 -1.23
C GLU A 69 -2.34 9.19 -2.31
N VAL A 70 -2.80 9.81 -3.39
CA VAL A 70 -3.35 9.12 -4.56
C VAL A 70 -2.70 9.67 -5.82
N GLY A 71 -2.48 8.79 -6.81
CA GLY A 71 -1.90 9.19 -8.08
C GLY A 71 -1.81 8.04 -9.08
N GLN A 72 -1.36 8.36 -10.29
CA GLN A 72 -1.15 7.39 -11.36
C GLN A 72 0.28 6.85 -11.31
N ASP A 73 0.44 5.53 -11.42
CA ASP A 73 1.72 4.88 -11.58
C ASP A 73 2.20 5.09 -13.02
N ILE A 74 2.93 6.19 -13.25
CA ILE A 74 3.34 6.63 -14.59
C ILE A 74 4.45 5.74 -15.12
N ASN A 75 5.28 5.20 -14.22
CA ASN A 75 6.42 4.39 -14.58
C ASN A 75 6.17 2.86 -14.50
N ASP A 76 4.97 2.45 -14.09
CA ASP A 76 4.47 1.07 -13.98
C ASP A 76 5.33 0.19 -13.07
N ASN A 77 5.80 0.74 -11.94
CA ASN A 77 6.65 0.01 -10.99
C ASN A 77 5.90 -0.47 -9.72
N GLY A 78 4.61 -0.17 -9.61
CA GLY A 78 3.75 -0.58 -8.51
C GLY A 78 3.94 0.21 -7.21
N GLN A 79 4.65 1.34 -7.24
CA GLN A 79 4.84 2.25 -6.11
C GLN A 79 4.34 3.64 -6.46
N LEU A 80 3.71 4.33 -5.50
CA LEU A 80 3.33 5.72 -5.69
C LEU A 80 4.48 6.62 -5.22
N GLU A 81 5.12 7.30 -6.17
CA GLU A 81 6.24 8.19 -5.88
C GLU A 81 5.79 9.63 -5.71
N ALA A 82 6.60 10.46 -5.05
CA ALA A 82 6.26 11.86 -4.80
C ALA A 82 5.98 12.67 -6.07
N SER A 83 6.58 12.32 -7.21
CA SER A 83 6.31 12.94 -8.51
C SER A 83 5.01 12.49 -9.18
N GLU A 84 4.43 11.40 -8.70
CA GLU A 84 3.24 10.76 -9.24
C GLU A 84 1.98 11.06 -8.40
N VAL A 85 2.14 11.69 -7.23
CA VAL A 85 1.03 12.08 -6.35
C VAL A 85 0.22 13.21 -7.00
N ASP A 86 -1.04 12.92 -7.30
CA ASP A 86 -2.01 13.87 -7.86
C ASP A 86 -2.81 14.59 -6.75
N ALA A 87 -3.08 13.90 -5.63
CA ALA A 87 -3.77 14.49 -4.49
C ALA A 87 -3.30 13.93 -3.15
N THR A 88 -3.42 14.75 -2.12
CA THR A 88 -3.09 14.43 -0.73
C THR A 88 -4.25 14.82 0.16
N GLU A 89 -4.70 13.89 0.99
CA GLU A 89 -5.75 14.09 1.99
C GLU A 89 -5.25 13.66 3.37
N PHE A 90 -5.78 14.29 4.43
CA PHE A 90 -5.42 13.97 5.80
C PHE A 90 -6.64 13.45 6.55
N LEU A 91 -6.57 12.20 6.99
CA LEU A 91 -7.53 11.59 7.91
C LEU A 91 -7.02 11.80 9.33
N CYS A 92 -7.40 12.93 9.93
CA CYS A 92 -7.01 13.22 11.31
C CYS A 92 -7.78 12.36 12.31
N ASN A 93 -7.09 11.93 13.36
CA ASN A 93 -7.75 11.37 14.53
C ASN A 93 -8.69 12.43 15.10
N GLY A 94 -9.91 12.01 15.45
CA GLY A 94 -10.84 12.89 16.15
C GLY A 94 -10.22 13.40 17.45
N ASP A 95 -10.68 14.56 17.92
CA ASP A 95 -10.38 14.99 19.28
C ASP A 95 -10.70 13.84 20.23
N ALA A 96 -9.79 13.55 21.17
CA ALA A 96 -9.98 12.56 22.22
C ALA A 96 -11.13 13.00 23.15
N SER A 97 -12.35 12.99 22.63
CA SER A 97 -13.58 13.25 23.33
C SER A 97 -14.20 11.90 23.62
N GLY A 98 -13.62 11.17 24.58
CA GLY A 98 -14.24 9.95 25.08
C GLY A 98 -13.41 9.01 25.95
N LEU A 99 -12.08 9.11 25.95
CA LEU A 99 -11.27 8.38 26.92
C LEU A 99 -10.51 9.39 27.76
N PRO A 100 -10.96 9.67 28.99
CA PRO A 100 -10.16 10.46 29.90
C PRO A 100 -8.88 9.68 30.23
N PHE A 101 -7.73 10.24 29.84
CA PHE A 101 -6.42 9.69 30.19
C PHE A 101 -5.44 10.83 30.42
N LEU A 102 -4.43 10.54 31.22
CA LEU A 102 -3.25 11.37 31.42
C LEU A 102 -2.05 10.70 30.74
N SER A 103 -1.14 11.50 30.21
CA SER A 103 0.02 11.07 29.45
C SER A 103 1.33 11.69 29.95
N TYR A 104 2.42 10.96 29.78
CA TYR A 104 3.79 11.44 29.85
C TYR A 104 4.47 10.98 28.56
N VAL A 105 4.89 11.92 27.71
CA VAL A 105 5.53 11.63 26.42
C VAL A 105 6.93 12.23 26.41
N SER A 106 7.93 11.46 26.00
CA SER A 106 9.30 11.95 25.90
C SER A 106 10.10 11.28 24.78
N LEU A 107 11.14 11.98 24.30
CA LEU A 107 12.18 11.41 23.45
C LEU A 107 13.39 11.03 24.29
N ILE A 108 13.79 9.77 24.21
CA ILE A 108 14.90 9.21 24.97
C ILE A 108 16.11 9.02 24.04
N ASN A 109 17.27 9.48 24.51
CA ASN A 109 18.56 9.32 23.84
C ASN A 109 19.57 8.71 24.81
N GLN A 110 20.46 7.86 24.31
CA GLN A 110 21.49 7.22 25.11
C GLN A 110 22.79 7.10 24.30
N THR A 111 23.94 7.27 24.96
CA THR A 111 25.25 7.22 24.29
C THR A 111 26.30 6.58 25.19
N GLY A 112 27.06 5.65 24.62
CA GLY A 112 28.08 4.86 25.28
C GLY A 112 27.53 4.14 26.50
N THR A 113 28.13 4.40 27.67
CA THR A 113 27.70 3.83 28.95
C THR A 113 27.01 4.83 29.86
N GLN A 114 26.64 6.01 29.35
CA GLN A 114 25.93 7.02 30.14
C GLN A 114 24.47 6.63 30.33
N ASP A 115 23.86 7.17 31.37
CA ASP A 115 22.42 7.06 31.59
C ASP A 115 21.65 7.76 30.44
N PRO A 116 20.45 7.26 30.08
CA PRO A 116 19.64 7.91 29.07
C PRO A 116 19.22 9.32 29.49
N THR A 117 19.10 10.19 28.51
CA THR A 117 18.54 11.54 28.65
C THR A 117 17.17 11.59 28.01
N SER A 118 16.24 12.32 28.62
CA SER A 118 14.86 12.43 28.19
C SER A 118 14.49 13.89 27.90
N THR A 119 13.90 14.13 26.73
CA THR A 119 13.28 15.41 26.37
C THR A 119 11.78 15.24 26.44
N VAL A 120 11.14 15.87 27.42
CA VAL A 120 9.68 15.78 27.64
C VAL A 120 8.94 16.58 26.58
N LEU A 121 7.95 15.96 25.94
CA LEU A 121 7.07 16.56 24.94
C LEU A 121 5.68 16.85 25.52
N GLU A 122 5.19 15.98 26.40
CA GLU A 122 3.92 16.13 27.11
C GLU A 122 4.01 15.54 28.51
N ASN A 123 3.36 16.17 29.49
CA ASN A 123 3.31 15.66 30.87
C ASN A 123 2.03 16.12 31.57
N THR A 124 0.91 15.50 31.21
CA THR A 124 -0.38 15.71 31.89
C THR A 124 -0.51 14.82 33.13
N LEU A 125 0.30 13.76 33.24
CA LEU A 125 0.43 12.93 34.46
C LEU A 125 1.06 13.66 35.65
N GLY A 126 1.86 14.70 35.39
CA GLY A 126 2.53 15.47 36.44
C GLY A 126 3.64 14.71 37.16
N LEU A 127 4.23 13.69 36.51
CA LEU A 127 5.33 12.88 37.04
C LEU A 127 6.66 13.19 36.35
N SER A 128 7.76 12.75 36.95
CA SER A 128 9.10 12.77 36.35
C SER A 128 9.66 11.36 36.25
N ILE A 129 10.34 11.04 35.14
CA ILE A 129 11.04 9.77 34.96
C ILE A 129 12.55 10.02 34.90
N VAL A 130 13.30 9.40 35.82
CA VAL A 130 14.76 9.37 35.79
C VAL A 130 15.20 8.04 35.20
N TRP A 131 15.87 8.09 34.04
CA TRP A 131 16.39 6.88 33.39
C TRP A 131 17.80 6.54 33.89
N THR A 132 18.05 5.27 34.13
CA THR A 132 19.34 4.73 34.56
C THR A 132 19.69 3.51 33.71
N ARG A 133 20.95 3.43 33.27
CA ARG A 133 21.48 2.28 32.54
C ARG A 133 21.94 1.21 33.53
N GLU A 134 21.26 0.07 33.55
CA GLU A 134 21.65 -1.08 34.38
C GLU A 134 22.80 -1.86 33.73
N SER A 135 22.69 -2.10 32.42
CA SER A 135 23.71 -2.80 31.62
C SER A 135 23.50 -2.48 30.13
N GLN A 136 24.31 -3.06 29.26
CA GLN A 136 24.19 -2.81 27.81
C GLN A 136 22.77 -3.12 27.33
N GLY A 137 22.14 -2.12 26.70
CA GLY A 137 20.80 -2.20 26.16
C GLY A 137 19.68 -2.45 27.18
N LYS A 138 19.92 -2.25 28.49
CA LYS A 138 18.91 -2.40 29.55
C LYS A 138 18.84 -1.18 30.44
N TYR A 139 17.65 -0.61 30.55
CA TYR A 139 17.42 0.67 31.22
C TYR A 139 16.19 0.61 32.11
N VAL A 140 16.29 1.26 33.27
CA VAL A 140 15.19 1.45 34.22
C VAL A 140 14.81 2.92 34.22
N GLY A 141 13.51 3.21 34.18
CA GLY A 141 12.94 4.51 34.44
C GLY A 141 12.30 4.51 35.82
N SER A 142 12.87 5.24 36.77
CA SER A 142 12.28 5.47 38.09
C SER A 142 11.33 6.67 38.03
N LEU A 143 10.08 6.46 38.42
CA LEU A 143 9.06 7.51 38.48
C LEU A 143 9.08 8.15 39.88
N ASP A 144 8.91 9.47 39.95
CA ASP A 144 8.80 10.21 41.22
C ASP A 144 7.41 10.10 41.90
N SER A 145 6.44 9.55 41.19
CA SER A 145 5.06 9.37 41.59
C SER A 145 4.55 8.00 41.16
N ASN A 146 3.57 7.47 41.88
CA ASN A 146 3.00 6.16 41.56
C ASN A 146 1.92 6.28 40.48
N ILE A 147 1.89 5.30 39.58
CA ILE A 147 0.86 5.06 38.55
C ILE A 147 -0.06 3.91 38.97
N ASP A 148 -1.29 3.89 38.46
CA ASP A 148 -2.17 2.73 38.53
C ASP A 148 -1.81 1.74 37.42
N ILE A 149 -1.07 0.68 37.77
CA ILE A 149 -0.62 -0.37 36.84
C ILE A 149 -1.81 -0.98 36.08
N GLY A 150 -2.99 -1.10 36.72
CA GLY A 150 -4.18 -1.70 36.10
C GLY A 150 -4.81 -0.84 35.01
N LYS A 151 -4.46 0.45 34.97
CA LYS A 151 -4.97 1.43 34.01
C LYS A 151 -3.88 2.04 33.14
N THR A 152 -2.64 1.61 33.30
CA THR A 152 -1.50 2.21 32.59
C THR A 152 -1.05 1.33 31.43
N VAL A 153 -0.77 1.97 30.31
CA VAL A 153 -0.15 1.37 29.13
C VAL A 153 1.09 2.17 28.77
N ILE A 154 2.12 1.48 28.29
CA ILE A 154 3.31 2.11 27.72
C ILE A 154 3.31 1.95 26.19
N PHE A 155 3.70 3.01 25.50
CA PHE A 155 3.96 2.98 24.08
C PHE A 155 5.41 3.38 23.83
N TYR A 156 6.05 2.76 22.85
CA TYR A 156 7.41 3.09 22.49
C TYR A 156 7.71 2.73 21.04
N THR A 157 8.72 3.38 20.47
CA THR A 157 9.19 3.10 19.11
C THR A 157 10.52 2.35 19.12
N THR A 158 10.80 1.62 18.04
CA THR A 158 12.14 1.07 17.81
C THR A 158 12.99 2.09 17.04
N PRO A 159 14.13 2.55 17.60
CA PRO A 159 15.07 3.41 16.88
C PRO A 159 15.56 2.75 15.58
N THR A 160 15.85 3.54 14.55
CA THR A 160 16.30 3.03 13.23
C THR A 160 17.63 2.28 13.27
N THR A 161 18.42 2.48 14.33
CA THR A 161 19.69 1.79 14.60
C THR A 161 19.52 0.44 15.29
N HIS A 162 18.30 0.08 15.70
CA HIS A 162 18.00 -1.10 16.51
C HIS A 162 16.97 -1.97 15.80
N THR A 163 16.98 -3.26 16.14
CA THR A 163 16.03 -4.24 15.56
C THR A 163 14.83 -4.47 16.45
N GLY A 164 14.87 -4.06 17.72
CA GLY A 164 13.73 -4.21 18.61
C GLY A 164 13.89 -3.45 19.92
N VAL A 165 12.74 -3.14 20.51
CA VAL A 165 12.60 -2.60 21.86
C VAL A 165 11.54 -3.41 22.59
N ARG A 166 11.80 -3.70 23.86
CA ARG A 166 10.81 -4.23 24.79
C ARG A 166 10.67 -3.24 25.93
N GLY A 167 9.46 -2.73 26.15
CA GLY A 167 9.11 -1.97 27.33
C GLY A 167 8.31 -2.85 28.30
N GLU A 168 8.46 -2.59 29.60
CA GLU A 168 7.72 -3.29 30.65
C GLU A 168 7.40 -2.33 31.79
N ILE A 169 6.18 -2.40 32.34
CA ILE A 169 5.84 -1.79 33.63
C ILE A 169 6.19 -2.82 34.70
N VAL A 170 7.22 -2.53 35.50
CA VAL A 170 7.77 -3.48 36.48
C VAL A 170 7.16 -3.26 37.87
N GLY A 171 6.77 -2.02 38.16
CA GLY A 171 6.10 -1.62 39.39
C GLY A 171 5.21 -0.40 39.17
N ASP A 172 4.58 0.07 40.25
CA ASP A 172 3.75 1.28 40.23
C ASP A 172 4.59 2.55 40.16
N ASN A 173 5.91 2.47 40.26
CA ASN A 173 6.82 3.60 40.11
C ASN A 173 8.08 3.25 39.30
N GLU A 174 8.04 2.17 38.53
CA GLU A 174 9.20 1.67 37.80
C GLU A 174 8.79 1.07 36.45
N VAL A 175 9.46 1.53 35.40
CA VAL A 175 9.37 0.97 34.05
C VAL A 175 10.75 0.51 33.58
N ARG A 176 10.79 -0.45 32.66
CA ARG A 176 12.02 -0.90 31.99
C ARG A 176 11.88 -0.77 30.49
N ILE A 177 12.98 -0.42 29.83
CA ILE A 177 13.14 -0.59 28.39
C ILE A 177 14.41 -1.40 28.10
N GLU A 178 14.31 -2.37 27.20
CA GLU A 178 15.42 -3.15 26.70
C GLU A 178 15.51 -3.00 25.19
N LEU A 179 16.71 -2.69 24.68
CA LEU A 179 16.97 -2.47 23.26
C LEU A 179 17.87 -3.56 22.70
N GLN A 180 17.53 -4.05 21.51
CA GLN A 180 18.27 -5.08 20.80
C GLN A 180 18.69 -4.62 19.41
N ASN A 181 19.86 -5.06 18.97
CA ASN A 181 20.34 -4.92 17.60
C ASN A 181 20.85 -6.29 17.12
N GLY A 182 19.96 -7.04 16.47
CA GLY A 182 20.16 -8.44 16.11
C GLY A 182 19.47 -9.40 17.06
N THR A 183 19.60 -10.70 16.78
CA THR A 183 18.98 -11.77 17.58
C THR A 183 19.68 -11.94 18.91
N ASN A 184 18.96 -11.73 20.02
CA ASN A 184 19.47 -11.88 21.39
C ASN A 184 20.72 -11.02 21.69
N ALA A 185 20.84 -9.86 21.04
CA ALA A 185 21.98 -8.96 21.19
C ALA A 185 21.51 -7.61 21.71
N PHE A 186 21.68 -7.35 23.01
CA PHE A 186 21.36 -6.06 23.60
C PHE A 186 22.34 -4.97 23.14
N ALA A 187 21.85 -3.76 22.89
CA ALA A 187 22.66 -2.68 22.33
C ALA A 187 22.35 -1.32 22.96
N ASP A 188 23.42 -0.57 23.21
CA ASP A 188 23.41 0.85 23.58
C ASP A 188 23.28 1.74 22.32
N ASP A 189 23.54 3.04 22.47
CA ASP A 189 23.72 4.02 21.40
C ASP A 189 22.48 4.21 20.51
N PHE A 190 21.36 4.60 21.14
CA PHE A 190 20.13 4.96 20.44
C PHE A 190 19.76 6.43 20.59
N SER A 191 19.00 6.94 19.62
CA SER A 191 18.48 8.30 19.66
C SER A 191 17.00 8.33 19.25
N ASN A 192 16.30 9.34 19.74
CA ASN A 192 14.90 9.63 19.41
C ASN A 192 13.95 8.43 19.60
N LEU A 193 14.19 7.60 20.63
CA LEU A 193 13.18 6.63 21.04
C LEU A 193 12.01 7.41 21.64
N SER A 194 10.85 7.34 21.01
CA SER A 194 9.63 7.88 21.60
C SER A 194 9.16 6.93 22.70
N PHE A 195 8.86 7.48 23.87
CA PHE A 195 8.27 6.75 25.00
C PHE A 195 7.07 7.53 25.50
N GLU A 196 5.94 6.84 25.64
CA GLU A 196 4.73 7.35 26.24
C GLU A 196 4.27 6.42 27.37
N LEU A 197 3.90 7.01 28.51
CA LEU A 197 3.14 6.37 29.56
C LEU A 197 1.75 7.00 29.55
N ARG A 198 0.71 6.19 29.44
CA ARG A 198 -0.69 6.64 29.37
C ARG A 198 -1.51 5.93 30.44
N GLU A 199 -2.10 6.69 31.35
CA GLU A 199 -2.98 6.19 32.41
C GLU A 199 -4.42 6.61 32.12
N TYR A 200 -5.33 5.64 32.01
CA TYR A 200 -6.75 5.88 31.78
C TYR A 200 -7.48 6.14 33.11
N GLU A 201 -8.47 7.05 33.13
CA GLU A 201 -9.31 7.30 34.32
C GLU A 201 -10.36 6.21 34.56
#